data_AF-A0A1F9Q2L0-F1
#
_entry.id   AF-A0A1F9Q2L0-F1
#
_cell.length_a   1.000
_cell.length_b   1.000
_cell.length_c   1.000
_cell.angle_alpha   90.00
_cell.angle_beta   90.00
_cell.angle_gamma   90.00
#
_symmetry.space_group_name_H-M   'P 1'
#
loop_
_entity.id
_entity.type
_entity.pdbx_description
1 polymer ?
#
loop_
_entity_poly.entity_id
_entity_poly.type
_entity_poly.pdbx_seq_one_letter_code
_entity_poly.pdbx_strand_id
1 'polypeptide(L)'
;MEQQETDQNCPTLTCAGTRPEWPARLEAYFSTLRPLKERSTVREVLERELLLAFIEINSGGISEYPMLESQQQSIINTLCRRTDHPADAFLRKLAGNFPLLLNRLDKEQSAGDEAALAQTTAMLRNTESLLVKSVQGMVFAMGLTTDNYEELIMRHFGAPGLSQFADLIKTHQLDQSFWREFVERFIAQHIAEGYDHLTSEGKFLLSKDGQQVLIRFLFDDVLATLHDTPGEIPKTRVQTAFETASAEDAASQSLRKVVQACLLKGLSFLPGELLLAHLESAAFIVCMDPVAQSLYRAMQARASGQPAQEKYPLPFLMEQAVALALGAMLVLSQAREHFLAALCSLRCDELEAVRSLAQGLSIESLERVLFYLLESSFVGLLRDRARDEGAKVSVRSIAARRSLVPAVEALASSGLSRIRKSQIWTQDPTRPDMLLFKTKNPQQLTALMQVLQLEEPLQAAIRTLWDKAPLRRDFLVVIDLTQVARTTQNIKAKLTELLSKYGVLQQQNAAPVPPGSAAAEPTQP
;
A
#
# COMPACT_ATOMS: atom_id res chain seq x y z
N MET A 1 -57.42 -16.76 -7.39
CA MET A 1 -56.52 -17.68 -6.68
C MET A 1 -55.13 -17.41 -7.21
N GLU A 2 -54.47 -16.51 -6.49
CA GLU A 2 -53.11 -16.04 -6.72
C GLU A 2 -52.10 -17.15 -6.48
N GLN A 3 -51.00 -17.12 -7.24
CA GLN A 3 -49.74 -17.75 -6.84
C GLN A 3 -48.77 -16.61 -6.52
N GLN A 4 -48.43 -16.52 -5.24
CA GLN A 4 -47.41 -15.65 -4.67
C GLN A 4 -46.05 -16.30 -4.88
N GLU A 5 -45.16 -15.63 -5.62
CA GLU A 5 -43.72 -15.83 -5.49
C GLU A 5 -43.20 -14.91 -4.38
N THR A 6 -42.65 -15.54 -3.36
CA THR A 6 -41.98 -14.91 -2.23
C THR A 6 -40.58 -14.47 -2.62
N ASP A 7 -40.42 -13.17 -2.89
CA ASP A 7 -39.12 -12.48 -2.86
C ASP A 7 -38.64 -12.36 -1.40
N GLN A 8 -37.55 -13.05 -1.07
CA GLN A 8 -36.86 -12.94 0.22
C GLN A 8 -35.62 -12.06 0.10
N ASN A 9 -35.77 -10.82 0.59
CA ASN A 9 -34.80 -10.03 1.36
C ASN A 9 -33.29 -10.26 1.12
N CYS A 10 -32.71 -9.40 0.28
CA CYS A 10 -31.33 -8.94 0.43
C CYS A 10 -31.36 -7.55 1.11
N PRO A 11 -30.66 -7.30 2.23
CA PRO A 11 -30.76 -6.01 2.91
C PRO A 11 -29.93 -4.96 2.15
N THR A 12 -30.58 -4.23 1.24
CA THR A 12 -30.10 -2.96 0.73
C THR A 12 -30.10 -1.94 1.87
N LEU A 13 -28.94 -1.76 2.53
CA LEU A 13 -28.71 -0.64 3.42
C LEU A 13 -28.56 0.63 2.56
N THR A 14 -29.63 1.42 2.63
CA THR A 14 -29.82 2.82 2.24
C THR A 14 -28.53 3.64 2.10
N CYS A 15 -28.23 4.04 0.86
CA CYS A 15 -27.27 5.12 0.56
C CYS A 15 -27.76 6.44 1.17
N ALA A 16 -26.87 7.18 1.81
CA ALA A 16 -27.10 8.57 2.15
C ALA A 16 -27.39 9.38 0.87
N GLY A 17 -28.59 9.98 0.79
CA GLY A 17 -29.03 10.95 -0.22
C GLY A 17 -28.95 10.53 -1.69
N THR A 18 -30.08 10.39 -2.37
CA THR A 18 -30.06 10.35 -3.85
C THR A 18 -29.51 11.66 -4.40
N ARG A 19 -28.60 11.59 -5.38
CA ARG A 19 -28.07 12.79 -6.05
C ARG A 19 -29.25 13.64 -6.59
N PRO A 20 -29.37 14.93 -6.23
CA PRO A 20 -30.49 15.75 -6.68
C PRO A 20 -30.56 15.83 -8.20
N GLU A 21 -31.75 16.05 -8.75
CA GLU A 21 -31.92 16.26 -10.19
C GLU A 21 -31.27 17.57 -10.66
N TRP A 22 -31.01 17.68 -11.96
CA TRP A 22 -30.26 18.80 -12.54
C TRP A 22 -30.77 20.20 -12.14
N PRO A 23 -32.08 20.50 -12.21
CA PRO A 23 -32.56 21.83 -11.84
C PRO A 23 -32.27 22.18 -10.37
N ALA A 24 -32.42 21.21 -9.47
CA ALA A 24 -32.14 21.39 -8.05
C ALA A 24 -30.64 21.56 -7.78
N ARG A 25 -29.77 20.79 -8.47
CA ARG A 25 -28.31 20.96 -8.36
C ARG A 25 -27.89 22.35 -8.83
N LEU A 26 -28.44 22.81 -9.96
CA LEU A 26 -28.11 24.10 -10.52
C LEU A 26 -28.48 25.25 -9.58
N GLU A 27 -29.68 25.22 -8.99
CA GLU A 27 -30.10 26.23 -8.01
C GLU A 27 -29.21 26.19 -6.76
N ALA A 28 -28.83 25.01 -6.29
CA ALA A 28 -27.91 24.88 -5.16
C ALA A 28 -26.51 25.47 -5.47
N TYR A 29 -25.98 25.30 -6.68
CA TYR A 29 -24.74 25.98 -7.06
C TYR A 29 -24.89 27.50 -7.09
N PHE A 30 -26.02 28.02 -7.59
CA PHE A 30 -26.28 29.46 -7.61
C PHE A 30 -26.49 30.04 -6.21
N SER A 31 -27.13 29.32 -5.31
CA SER A 31 -27.32 29.76 -3.92
C SER A 31 -26.00 29.87 -3.16
N THR A 32 -24.99 29.05 -3.50
CA THR A 32 -23.61 29.23 -3.01
C THR A 32 -22.89 30.38 -3.72
N LEU A 33 -23.02 30.49 -5.04
CA LEU A 33 -22.25 31.43 -5.85
C LEU A 33 -22.67 32.89 -5.68
N ARG A 34 -23.97 33.19 -5.57
CA ARG A 34 -24.50 34.57 -5.49
C ARG A 34 -23.98 35.32 -4.25
N PRO A 35 -24.05 34.78 -3.01
CA PRO A 35 -23.52 35.47 -1.83
C PRO A 35 -22.01 35.73 -1.89
N LEU A 36 -21.24 34.81 -2.49
CA LEU A 36 -19.80 34.95 -2.66
C LEU A 36 -19.46 36.13 -3.60
N LYS A 37 -20.24 36.30 -4.67
CA LYS A 37 -20.10 37.46 -5.58
C LYS A 37 -20.48 38.78 -4.90
N GLU A 38 -21.59 38.81 -4.17
CA GLU A 38 -22.06 40.02 -3.48
C GLU A 38 -21.02 40.55 -2.50
N ARG A 39 -20.30 39.64 -1.83
CA ARG A 39 -19.21 39.98 -0.89
C ARG A 39 -17.88 40.28 -1.58
N SER A 40 -17.81 40.24 -2.92
CA SER A 40 -16.56 40.41 -3.69
C SER A 40 -15.43 39.51 -3.19
N THR A 41 -15.74 38.23 -2.90
CA THR A 41 -14.73 37.31 -2.39
C THR A 41 -13.60 37.09 -3.39
N VAL A 42 -12.39 36.86 -2.86
CA VAL A 42 -11.23 36.51 -3.69
C VAL A 42 -11.53 35.23 -4.45
N ARG A 43 -11.12 35.18 -5.72
CA ARG A 43 -11.37 34.05 -6.64
C ARG A 43 -11.05 32.69 -6.03
N GLU A 44 -9.96 32.58 -5.30
CA GLU A 44 -9.52 31.33 -4.66
C GLU A 44 -10.48 30.85 -3.58
N VAL A 45 -11.00 31.77 -2.78
CA VAL A 45 -12.03 31.47 -1.76
C VAL A 45 -13.32 31.06 -2.45
N LEU A 46 -13.72 31.76 -3.52
CA LEU A 46 -14.91 31.41 -4.30
C LEU A 46 -14.81 30.01 -4.90
N GLU A 47 -13.69 29.68 -5.54
CA GLU A 47 -13.44 28.35 -6.14
C GLU A 47 -13.48 27.26 -5.05
N ARG A 48 -12.87 27.49 -3.89
CA ARG A 48 -12.91 26.57 -2.75
C ARG A 48 -14.33 26.32 -2.23
N GLU A 49 -15.05 27.38 -1.88
CA GLU A 49 -16.41 27.27 -1.33
C GLU A 49 -17.37 26.60 -2.33
N LEU A 50 -17.22 26.91 -3.62
CA LEU A 50 -18.02 26.27 -4.66
C LEU A 50 -17.64 24.80 -4.85
N LEU A 51 -16.36 24.43 -4.75
CA LEU A 51 -15.93 23.02 -4.78
C LEU A 51 -16.46 22.23 -3.58
N LEU A 52 -16.51 22.83 -2.39
CA LEU A 52 -17.11 22.21 -1.21
C LEU A 52 -18.60 21.94 -1.41
N ALA A 53 -19.35 22.95 -1.84
CA ALA A 53 -20.76 22.79 -2.19
C ALA A 53 -20.95 21.76 -3.30
N PHE A 54 -20.07 21.73 -4.30
CA PHE A 54 -20.08 20.74 -5.37
C PHE A 54 -19.96 19.30 -4.83
N ILE A 55 -19.03 19.02 -3.92
CA ILE A 55 -18.88 17.68 -3.34
C ILE A 55 -20.13 17.29 -2.56
N GLU A 56 -20.66 18.18 -1.74
CA GLU A 56 -21.87 17.94 -0.95
C GLU A 56 -23.07 17.62 -1.83
N ILE A 57 -23.34 18.46 -2.83
CA ILE A 57 -24.46 18.31 -3.78
C ILE A 57 -24.34 17.02 -4.61
N ASN A 58 -23.11 16.59 -4.93
CA ASN A 58 -22.87 15.40 -5.75
C ASN A 58 -22.54 14.13 -4.96
N SER A 59 -22.57 14.19 -3.63
CA SER A 59 -22.23 13.06 -2.75
C SER A 59 -22.95 11.77 -3.13
N GLY A 60 -24.26 11.82 -3.37
CA GLY A 60 -25.06 10.68 -3.81
C GLY A 60 -24.74 10.13 -5.21
N GLY A 61 -23.87 10.80 -5.96
CA GLY A 61 -23.35 10.35 -7.26
C GLY A 61 -21.90 9.86 -7.22
N ILE A 62 -21.27 9.89 -6.04
CA ILE A 62 -19.92 9.42 -5.80
C ILE A 62 -20.04 8.11 -5.01
N SER A 63 -19.54 7.02 -5.58
CA SER A 63 -19.53 5.72 -4.92
C SER A 63 -18.63 5.77 -3.69
N GLU A 64 -19.06 5.14 -2.59
CA GLU A 64 -18.36 5.09 -1.29
C GLU A 64 -18.33 6.43 -0.53
N TYR A 65 -19.21 7.37 -0.88
CA TYR A 65 -19.44 8.61 -0.13
C TYR A 65 -20.73 8.56 0.71
N PRO A 66 -20.76 9.21 1.90
CA PRO A 66 -19.64 9.89 2.55
C PRO A 66 -18.61 8.91 3.14
N MET A 67 -17.32 9.24 2.98
CA MET A 67 -16.20 8.58 3.67
C MET A 67 -16.11 9.07 5.14
N LEU A 68 -15.10 8.61 5.89
CA LEU A 68 -14.80 9.22 7.20
C LEU A 68 -14.49 10.72 7.06
N GLU A 69 -14.78 11.51 8.08
CA GLU A 69 -14.60 12.97 8.03
C GLU A 69 -13.14 13.35 7.71
N SER A 70 -12.16 12.69 8.34
CA SER A 70 -10.72 12.88 8.08
C SER A 70 -10.33 12.60 6.62
N GLN A 71 -10.92 11.57 6.03
CA GLN A 71 -10.77 11.20 4.63
C GLN A 71 -11.38 12.26 3.71
N GLN A 72 -12.61 12.72 4.01
CA GLN A 72 -13.23 13.81 3.27
C GLN A 72 -12.39 15.10 3.32
N GLN A 73 -11.87 15.46 4.50
CA GLN A 73 -10.97 16.60 4.66
C GLN A 73 -9.67 16.42 3.87
N SER A 74 -9.15 15.19 3.76
CA SER A 74 -7.99 14.89 2.92
C SER A 74 -8.28 15.16 1.44
N ILE A 75 -9.40 14.66 0.90
CA ILE A 75 -9.84 14.92 -0.48
C ILE A 75 -10.05 16.42 -0.73
N ILE A 76 -10.73 17.11 0.19
CA ILE A 76 -10.96 18.55 0.11
C ILE A 76 -9.62 19.30 0.08
N ASN A 77 -8.69 18.95 0.96
CA ASN A 77 -7.37 19.57 0.98
C ASN A 77 -6.59 19.27 -0.30
N THR A 78 -6.66 18.07 -0.86
CA THR A 78 -6.04 17.73 -2.14
C THR A 78 -6.64 18.52 -3.30
N LEU A 79 -7.96 18.77 -3.30
CA LEU A 79 -8.64 19.54 -4.35
C LEU A 79 -8.42 21.05 -4.24
N CYS A 80 -8.35 21.57 -3.00
CA CYS A 80 -8.27 23.00 -2.74
C CYS A 80 -6.84 23.53 -2.60
N ARG A 81 -5.86 22.68 -2.27
CA ARG A 81 -4.45 23.08 -2.20
C ARG A 81 -3.83 23.05 -3.57
N ARG A 82 -3.16 24.15 -3.91
CA ARG A 82 -2.32 24.22 -5.11
C ARG A 82 -1.06 23.42 -4.89
N THR A 83 -0.78 22.51 -5.81
CA THR A 83 0.47 21.74 -5.84
C THR A 83 1.13 21.93 -7.20
N ASP A 84 2.44 21.71 -7.27
CA ASP A 84 3.17 21.70 -8.54
C ASP A 84 2.95 20.40 -9.34
N HIS A 85 2.06 19.53 -8.86
CA HIS A 85 1.75 18.26 -9.51
C HIS A 85 1.05 18.49 -10.86
N PRO A 86 1.53 17.92 -11.98
CA PRO A 86 0.95 18.20 -13.29
C PRO A 86 -0.54 17.83 -13.45
N ALA A 87 -1.04 16.84 -12.70
CA ALA A 87 -2.47 16.52 -12.67
C ALA A 87 -3.33 17.63 -12.03
N ASP A 88 -2.77 18.41 -11.08
CA ASP A 88 -3.47 19.51 -10.43
C ASP A 88 -3.85 20.61 -11.44
N ALA A 89 -3.01 20.85 -12.46
CA ALA A 89 -3.29 21.83 -13.50
C ALA A 89 -4.60 21.52 -14.26
N PHE A 90 -4.90 20.24 -14.50
CA PHE A 90 -6.14 19.81 -15.14
C PHE A 90 -7.35 20.01 -14.22
N LEU A 91 -7.24 19.61 -12.95
CA LEU A 91 -8.31 19.79 -11.96
C LEU A 91 -8.60 21.27 -11.73
N ARG A 92 -7.57 22.11 -11.60
CA ARG A 92 -7.72 23.56 -11.52
C ARG A 92 -8.42 24.15 -12.74
N LYS A 93 -8.13 23.64 -13.94
CA LYS A 93 -8.84 24.07 -15.15
C LYS A 93 -10.33 23.71 -15.08
N LEU A 94 -10.68 22.49 -14.65
CA LEU A 94 -12.07 22.09 -14.49
C LEU A 94 -12.77 22.90 -13.40
N ALA A 95 -12.14 23.01 -12.22
CA ALA A 95 -12.65 23.74 -11.07
C ALA A 95 -12.83 25.23 -11.35
N GLY A 96 -11.91 25.86 -12.09
CA GLY A 96 -12.02 27.25 -12.51
C GLY A 96 -13.01 27.48 -13.64
N ASN A 97 -13.18 26.51 -14.55
CA ASN A 97 -14.17 26.60 -15.63
C ASN A 97 -15.61 26.47 -15.11
N PHE A 98 -15.84 25.71 -14.04
CA PHE A 98 -17.16 25.50 -13.46
C PHE A 98 -17.89 26.80 -13.04
N PRO A 99 -17.31 27.69 -12.20
CA PRO A 99 -17.93 28.98 -11.86
C PRO A 99 -18.05 29.90 -13.08
N LEU A 100 -17.11 29.83 -14.03
CA LEU A 100 -17.19 30.61 -15.28
C LEU A 100 -18.42 30.21 -16.11
N LEU A 101 -18.70 28.92 -16.22
CA LEU A 101 -19.86 28.40 -16.94
C LEU A 101 -21.18 28.73 -16.20
N LEU A 102 -21.19 28.67 -14.87
CA LEU A 102 -22.35 29.13 -14.08
C LEU A 102 -22.65 30.62 -14.33
N ASN A 103 -21.62 31.47 -14.34
CA ASN A 103 -21.76 32.90 -14.64
C ASN A 103 -22.26 33.16 -16.05
N ARG A 104 -21.77 32.37 -17.00
CA ARG A 104 -22.20 32.47 -18.40
C ARG A 104 -23.66 32.08 -18.56
N LEU A 105 -24.07 31.00 -17.90
CA LEU A 105 -25.45 30.52 -17.93
C LEU A 105 -26.43 31.56 -17.36
N ASP A 106 -26.10 32.19 -16.24
CA ASP A 106 -26.89 33.25 -15.59
C ASP A 106 -27.09 34.47 -16.52
N LYS A 107 -26.03 34.84 -17.27
CA LYS A 107 -26.07 35.93 -18.27
C LYS A 107 -26.92 35.56 -19.49
N GLU A 108 -26.74 34.36 -20.03
CA GLU A 108 -27.49 33.88 -21.21
C GLU A 108 -28.97 33.70 -20.88
N GLN A 109 -29.29 33.25 -19.67
CA GLN A 109 -30.66 33.19 -19.17
C GLN A 109 -31.30 34.58 -19.09
N SER A 110 -30.54 35.59 -18.62
CA SER A 110 -31.00 36.98 -18.57
C SER A 110 -31.16 37.60 -19.96
N ALA A 111 -30.36 37.17 -20.94
CA ALA A 111 -30.40 37.67 -22.32
C ALA A 111 -31.47 36.99 -23.19
N GLY A 112 -32.03 35.85 -22.75
CA GLY A 112 -33.08 35.13 -23.48
C GLY A 112 -32.59 34.37 -24.72
N ASP A 113 -31.28 34.07 -24.83
CA ASP A 113 -30.71 33.29 -25.94
C ASP A 113 -30.79 31.78 -25.66
N GLU A 114 -31.85 31.13 -26.14
CA GLU A 114 -32.11 29.70 -25.91
C GLU A 114 -31.01 28.78 -26.47
N ALA A 115 -30.40 29.14 -27.61
CA ALA A 115 -29.37 28.33 -28.24
C ALA A 115 -28.06 28.37 -27.43
N ALA A 116 -27.66 29.57 -26.99
CA ALA A 116 -26.51 29.74 -26.10
C ALA A 116 -26.75 29.06 -24.75
N LEU A 117 -27.95 29.22 -24.17
CA LEU A 117 -28.34 28.58 -22.92
C LEU A 117 -28.22 27.05 -22.98
N ALA A 118 -28.72 26.43 -24.07
CA ALA A 118 -28.63 24.99 -24.27
C ALA A 118 -27.17 24.51 -24.39
N GLN A 119 -26.33 25.27 -25.13
CA GLN A 119 -24.91 24.97 -25.28
C GLN A 119 -24.16 25.07 -23.95
N THR A 120 -24.34 26.16 -23.20
CA THR A 120 -23.67 26.36 -21.91
C THR A 120 -24.15 25.35 -20.87
N THR A 121 -25.44 24.98 -20.89
CA THR A 121 -25.97 23.90 -20.04
C THR A 121 -25.27 22.57 -20.31
N ALA A 122 -25.08 22.21 -21.59
CA ALA A 122 -24.36 20.99 -21.97
C ALA A 122 -22.89 21.02 -21.51
N MET A 123 -22.19 22.15 -21.71
CA MET A 123 -20.81 22.32 -21.26
C MET A 123 -20.69 22.24 -19.73
N LEU A 124 -21.64 22.82 -18.99
CA LEU A 124 -21.66 22.78 -17.53
C LEU A 124 -21.89 21.36 -17.01
N ARG A 125 -22.83 20.61 -17.60
CA ARG A 125 -23.07 19.19 -17.27
C ARG A 125 -21.86 18.30 -17.55
N ASN A 126 -21.16 18.55 -18.65
CA ASN A 126 -19.94 17.81 -18.99
C ASN A 126 -18.84 18.12 -17.97
N THR A 127 -18.63 19.41 -17.65
CA THR A 127 -17.65 19.84 -16.64
C THR A 127 -17.97 19.26 -15.26
N GLU A 128 -19.24 19.29 -14.84
CA GLU A 128 -19.72 18.67 -13.61
C GLU A 128 -19.38 17.17 -13.59
N SER A 129 -19.65 16.45 -14.68
CA SER A 129 -19.39 15.01 -14.76
C SER A 129 -17.90 14.68 -14.69
N LEU A 130 -17.03 15.48 -15.33
CA LEU A 130 -15.58 15.31 -15.26
C LEU A 130 -15.03 15.60 -13.86
N LEU A 131 -15.57 16.62 -13.18
CA LEU A 131 -15.23 16.88 -11.77
C LEU A 131 -15.67 15.73 -10.87
N VAL A 132 -16.89 15.19 -11.05
CA VAL A 132 -17.37 14.03 -10.28
C VAL A 132 -16.46 12.83 -10.50
N LYS A 133 -16.04 12.56 -11.75
CA LYS A 133 -15.11 11.46 -12.04
C LYS A 133 -13.74 11.68 -11.44
N SER A 134 -13.25 12.91 -11.43
CA SER A 134 -12.00 13.25 -10.75
C SER A 134 -12.08 12.97 -9.25
N VAL A 135 -13.14 13.41 -8.59
CA VAL A 135 -13.37 13.12 -7.16
C VAL A 135 -13.50 11.61 -6.94
N GLN A 136 -14.26 10.89 -7.78
CA GLN A 136 -14.40 9.43 -7.70
C GLN A 136 -13.05 8.70 -7.74
N GLY A 137 -12.13 9.14 -8.62
CA GLY A 137 -10.78 8.60 -8.66
C GLY A 137 -10.01 8.79 -7.35
N MET A 138 -10.18 9.96 -6.71
CA MET A 138 -9.60 10.24 -5.39
C MET A 138 -10.20 9.33 -4.31
N VAL A 139 -11.53 9.15 -4.31
CA VAL A 139 -12.25 8.27 -3.37
C VAL A 139 -11.74 6.85 -3.47
N PHE A 140 -11.68 6.29 -4.68
CA PHE A 140 -11.21 4.93 -4.89
C PHE A 140 -9.75 4.76 -4.52
N ALA A 141 -8.87 5.70 -4.90
CA ALA A 141 -7.46 5.64 -4.53
C ALA A 141 -7.25 5.67 -3.01
N MET A 142 -7.94 6.58 -2.32
CA MET A 142 -7.80 6.74 -0.87
C MET A 142 -8.43 5.58 -0.12
N GLY A 143 -9.65 5.16 -0.49
CA GLY A 143 -10.32 4.01 0.10
C GLY A 143 -9.51 2.74 -0.08
N LEU A 144 -9.04 2.45 -1.29
CA LEU A 144 -8.20 1.28 -1.54
C LEU A 144 -6.90 1.30 -0.73
N THR A 145 -6.29 2.49 -0.59
CA THR A 145 -5.09 2.64 0.24
C THR A 145 -5.41 2.32 1.70
N THR A 146 -6.43 2.93 2.29
CA THR A 146 -6.77 2.67 3.70
C THR A 146 -7.20 1.24 3.95
N ASP A 147 -8.05 0.68 3.08
CA ASP A 147 -8.58 -0.68 3.24
C ASP A 147 -7.46 -1.72 3.14
N ASN A 148 -6.51 -1.56 2.21
CA ASN A 148 -5.38 -2.47 2.09
C ASN A 148 -4.40 -2.36 3.27
N TYR A 149 -4.26 -1.17 3.88
CA TYR A 149 -3.51 -1.06 5.13
C TYR A 149 -4.28 -1.64 6.32
N GLU A 150 -5.61 -1.53 6.39
CA GLU A 150 -6.42 -2.22 7.41
C GLU A 150 -6.23 -3.74 7.32
N GLU A 151 -6.29 -4.30 6.12
CA GLU A 151 -6.03 -5.72 5.89
C GLU A 151 -4.60 -6.11 6.25
N LEU A 152 -3.61 -5.30 5.86
CA LEU A 152 -2.21 -5.51 6.25
C LEU A 152 -2.05 -5.55 7.76
N ILE A 153 -2.67 -4.60 8.47
CA ILE A 153 -2.61 -4.51 9.92
C ILE A 153 -3.31 -5.70 10.57
N MET A 154 -4.49 -6.09 10.09
CA MET A 154 -5.18 -7.27 10.60
C MET A 154 -4.35 -8.55 10.41
N ARG A 155 -3.69 -8.73 9.26
CA ARG A 155 -2.88 -9.90 8.96
C ARG A 155 -1.68 -10.07 9.91
N HIS A 156 -0.98 -8.98 10.22
CA HIS A 156 0.30 -9.03 10.95
C HIS A 156 0.21 -8.61 12.43
N PHE A 157 -0.76 -7.77 12.79
CA PHE A 157 -0.91 -7.20 14.13
C PHE A 157 -2.26 -7.55 14.80
N GLY A 158 -3.14 -8.25 14.09
CA GLY A 158 -4.42 -8.74 14.61
C GLY A 158 -5.42 -7.62 14.96
N ALA A 159 -6.50 -8.01 15.65
CA ALA A 159 -7.56 -7.09 16.06
C ALA A 159 -7.09 -5.91 16.94
N PRO A 160 -6.12 -6.07 17.87
CA PRO A 160 -5.59 -4.94 18.64
C PRO A 160 -4.90 -3.90 17.75
N GLY A 161 -4.09 -4.35 16.79
CA GLY A 161 -3.47 -3.46 15.81
C GLY A 161 -4.50 -2.75 14.95
N LEU A 162 -5.53 -3.47 14.48
CA LEU A 162 -6.59 -2.89 13.66
C LEU A 162 -7.34 -1.78 14.40
N SER A 163 -7.62 -1.96 15.69
CA SER A 163 -8.25 -0.90 16.51
C SER A 163 -7.39 0.37 16.56
N GLN A 164 -6.08 0.21 16.77
CA GLN A 164 -5.15 1.35 16.80
C GLN A 164 -5.07 2.07 15.45
N PHE A 165 -5.12 1.31 14.36
CA PHE A 165 -5.12 1.85 13.00
C PHE A 165 -6.45 2.55 12.65
N ALA A 166 -7.59 2.00 13.08
CA ALA A 166 -8.89 2.64 12.92
C ALA A 166 -8.94 4.00 13.65
N ASP A 167 -8.36 4.08 14.84
CA ASP A 167 -8.25 5.36 15.58
C ASP A 167 -7.32 6.35 14.87
N LEU A 168 -6.23 5.87 14.26
CA LEU A 168 -5.33 6.67 13.44
C LEU A 168 -6.08 7.30 12.25
N ILE A 169 -6.83 6.50 11.48
CA ILE A 169 -7.62 6.98 10.33
C ILE A 169 -8.67 7.99 10.77
N LYS A 170 -9.33 7.80 11.91
CA LYS A 170 -10.35 8.76 12.41
C LYS A 170 -9.76 10.09 12.84
N THR A 171 -8.55 10.10 13.40
CA THR A 171 -7.97 11.28 14.06
C THR A 171 -7.04 12.08 13.16
N HIS A 172 -6.46 11.46 12.13
CA HIS A 172 -5.48 12.09 11.24
C HIS A 172 -5.97 12.13 9.79
N GLN A 173 -5.61 13.20 9.08
CA GLN A 173 -5.72 13.24 7.62
C GLN A 173 -4.61 12.39 7.00
N LEU A 174 -4.78 11.91 5.77
CA LEU A 174 -3.80 11.07 5.08
C LEU A 174 -2.59 11.90 4.59
N ASP A 175 -1.82 12.43 5.53
CA ASP A 175 -0.67 13.30 5.31
C ASP A 175 0.60 12.76 6.01
N GLN A 176 1.68 13.55 6.02
CA GLN A 176 2.95 13.14 6.63
C GLN A 176 2.81 12.80 8.13
N SER A 177 1.88 13.44 8.85
CA SER A 177 1.68 13.19 10.28
C SER A 177 1.08 11.81 10.53
N PHE A 178 0.07 11.43 9.73
CA PHE A 178 -0.51 10.09 9.74
C PHE A 178 0.56 9.02 9.51
N TRP A 179 1.39 9.19 8.48
CA TRP A 179 2.42 8.21 8.16
C TRP A 179 3.53 8.14 9.20
N ARG A 180 3.89 9.26 9.84
CA ARG A 180 4.87 9.26 10.93
C ARG A 180 4.36 8.46 12.13
N GLU A 181 3.11 8.69 12.50
CA GLU A 181 2.47 8.00 13.61
C GLU A 181 2.28 6.50 13.29
N PHE A 182 1.94 6.17 12.04
CA PHE A 182 1.92 4.77 11.57
C PHE A 182 3.29 4.10 11.73
N VAL A 183 4.36 4.74 11.24
CA VAL A 183 5.73 4.20 11.32
C VAL A 183 6.17 4.03 12.77
N GLU A 184 5.86 4.99 13.63
CA GLU A 184 6.22 4.90 15.05
C GLU A 184 5.54 3.71 15.74
N ARG A 185 4.21 3.59 15.62
CA ARG A 185 3.41 2.57 16.32
C ARG A 185 3.65 1.16 15.78
N PHE A 186 3.58 0.99 14.46
CA PHE A 186 3.58 -0.33 13.84
C PHE A 186 4.96 -0.83 13.45
N ILE A 187 5.96 0.06 13.34
CA ILE A 187 7.34 -0.31 12.96
C ILE A 187 8.30 -0.11 14.12
N ALA A 188 8.49 1.14 14.58
CA ALA A 188 9.55 1.46 15.54
C ALA A 188 9.29 0.81 16.91
N GLN A 189 8.09 0.98 17.46
CA GLN A 189 7.70 0.41 18.75
C GLN A 189 7.75 -1.12 18.74
N HIS A 190 7.19 -1.76 17.72
CA HIS A 190 7.19 -3.23 17.61
C HIS A 190 8.61 -3.80 17.53
N ILE A 191 9.50 -3.13 16.80
CA ILE A 191 10.90 -3.54 16.72
C ILE A 191 11.64 -3.36 18.06
N ALA A 192 11.36 -2.26 18.78
CA ALA A 192 11.93 -2.02 20.10
C ALA A 192 11.46 -3.09 21.11
N GLU A 193 10.15 -3.35 21.17
CA GLU A 193 9.55 -4.37 22.04
C GLU A 193 10.06 -5.77 21.71
N GLY A 194 10.11 -6.14 20.42
CA GLY A 194 10.63 -7.42 19.96
C GLY A 194 12.12 -7.60 20.31
N TYR A 195 12.93 -6.56 20.20
CA TYR A 195 14.34 -6.59 20.59
C TYR A 195 14.51 -6.74 22.11
N ASP A 196 13.74 -5.99 22.90
CA ASP A 196 13.80 -6.06 24.37
C ASP A 196 13.35 -7.44 24.86
N HIS A 197 12.30 -8.01 24.27
CA HIS A 197 11.87 -9.38 24.55
C HIS A 197 12.97 -10.40 24.21
N LEU A 198 13.51 -10.35 22.98
CA LEU A 198 14.59 -11.23 22.52
C LEU A 198 15.79 -11.19 23.48
N THR A 199 16.22 -9.98 23.87
CA THR A 199 17.39 -9.81 24.74
C THR A 199 17.13 -10.25 26.17
N SER A 200 15.93 -10.03 26.70
CA SER A 200 15.53 -10.52 28.04
C SER A 200 15.55 -12.05 28.12
N GLU A 201 15.12 -12.73 27.05
CA GLU A 201 15.12 -14.18 26.96
C GLU A 201 16.47 -14.77 26.54
N GLY A 202 17.44 -13.94 26.17
CA GLY A 202 18.78 -14.39 25.78
C GLY A 202 18.79 -15.10 24.42
N LYS A 203 17.82 -14.79 23.55
CA LYS A 203 17.65 -15.39 22.22
C LYS A 203 18.64 -14.80 21.20
N PHE A 204 19.93 -14.96 21.46
CA PHE A 204 21.01 -14.58 20.55
C PHE A 204 22.11 -15.66 20.52
N LEU A 205 22.87 -15.70 19.43
CA LEU A 205 24.01 -16.61 19.31
C LEU A 205 25.30 -15.79 19.33
N LEU A 206 26.17 -16.09 20.30
CA LEU A 206 27.50 -15.51 20.40
C LEU A 206 28.52 -16.45 19.79
N SER A 207 29.35 -15.95 18.88
CA SER A 207 30.47 -16.70 18.30
C SER A 207 31.70 -15.84 18.12
N LYS A 208 32.87 -16.48 18.03
CA LYS A 208 34.14 -15.83 17.76
C LYS A 208 34.69 -16.38 16.45
N ASP A 209 34.99 -15.48 15.51
CA ASP A 209 35.61 -15.80 14.23
C ASP A 209 36.89 -15.00 14.05
N GLY A 210 38.04 -15.63 14.30
CA GLY A 210 39.35 -14.98 14.27
C GLY A 210 39.43 -13.76 15.22
N GLN A 211 39.59 -12.57 14.63
CA GLN A 211 39.64 -11.28 15.32
C GLN A 211 38.26 -10.59 15.42
N GLN A 212 37.18 -11.31 15.18
CA GLN A 212 35.81 -10.79 15.26
C GLN A 212 34.99 -11.54 16.30
N VAL A 213 34.18 -10.79 17.04
CA VAL A 213 33.11 -11.34 17.87
C VAL A 213 31.79 -11.03 17.18
N LEU A 214 30.96 -12.05 17.02
CA LEU A 214 29.70 -12.00 16.30
C LEU A 214 28.55 -12.24 17.27
N ILE A 215 27.61 -11.30 17.33
CA ILE A 215 26.32 -11.48 17.97
C ILE A 215 25.29 -11.67 16.85
N ARG A 216 24.63 -12.82 16.82
CA ARG A 216 23.61 -13.14 15.81
C ARG A 216 22.22 -13.09 16.44
N PHE A 217 21.39 -12.25 15.85
CA PHE A 217 19.96 -12.11 16.12
C PHE A 217 19.17 -12.75 14.98
N LEU A 218 18.23 -13.63 15.31
CA LEU A 218 17.29 -14.17 14.33
C LEU A 218 16.11 -13.21 14.22
N PHE A 219 15.78 -12.78 13.02
CA PHE A 219 14.70 -11.82 12.86
C PHE A 219 13.33 -12.41 13.16
N ASP A 220 13.14 -13.71 12.91
CA ASP A 220 11.91 -14.42 13.29
C ASP A 220 11.61 -14.26 14.80
N ASP A 221 12.65 -14.22 15.65
CA ASP A 221 12.47 -14.04 17.10
C ASP A 221 12.06 -12.59 17.46
N VAL A 222 12.56 -11.60 16.70
CA VAL A 222 12.14 -10.20 16.84
C VAL A 222 10.69 -10.02 16.42
N LEU A 223 10.29 -10.73 15.37
CA LEU A 223 8.94 -10.69 14.81
C LEU A 223 7.97 -11.66 15.49
N ALA A 224 8.38 -12.39 16.53
CA ALA A 224 7.54 -13.40 17.18
C ALA A 224 6.27 -12.82 17.83
N THR A 225 6.22 -11.50 18.02
CA THR A 225 5.02 -10.77 18.48
C THR A 225 4.02 -10.47 17.37
N LEU A 226 4.41 -10.60 16.10
CA LEU A 226 3.49 -10.53 14.97
C LEU A 226 2.64 -11.80 14.91
N HIS A 227 1.40 -11.66 14.45
CA HIS A 227 0.49 -12.80 14.28
C HIS A 227 0.99 -13.73 13.15
N ASP A 228 1.29 -14.98 13.49
CA ASP A 228 1.68 -16.03 12.54
C ASP A 228 0.50 -16.50 11.66
N THR A 229 -0.74 -16.28 12.11
CA THR A 229 -1.97 -16.61 11.38
C THR A 229 -2.64 -15.33 10.87
N PRO A 230 -2.83 -15.17 9.55
CA PRO A 230 -3.48 -13.98 9.02
C PRO A 230 -4.90 -13.90 9.56
N GLY A 231 -5.20 -12.82 10.29
CA GLY A 231 -6.57 -12.47 10.61
C GLY A 231 -7.34 -12.17 9.32
N GLU A 232 -8.59 -12.64 9.24
CA GLU A 232 -9.46 -12.31 8.11
C GLU A 232 -10.32 -11.10 8.46
N ILE A 233 -10.31 -10.10 7.58
CA ILE A 233 -11.26 -8.99 7.58
C ILE A 233 -12.14 -9.09 6.34
N PRO A 234 -13.47 -8.87 6.44
CA PRO A 234 -14.33 -8.83 5.27
C PRO A 234 -13.86 -7.75 4.30
N LYS A 235 -13.64 -8.13 3.05
CA LYS A 235 -13.21 -7.19 2.02
C LYS A 235 -14.26 -6.13 1.77
N THR A 236 -13.82 -4.90 1.57
CA THR A 236 -14.70 -3.81 1.21
C THR A 236 -15.15 -3.92 -0.25
N ARG A 237 -16.15 -3.12 -0.63
CA ARG A 237 -16.58 -3.01 -2.04
C ARG A 237 -15.47 -2.50 -2.94
N VAL A 238 -14.64 -1.59 -2.43
CA VAL A 238 -13.49 -1.03 -3.15
C VAL A 238 -12.45 -2.10 -3.41
N GLN A 239 -12.09 -2.88 -2.39
CA GLN A 239 -11.17 -4.01 -2.53
C GLN A 239 -11.71 -5.06 -3.51
N THR A 240 -12.99 -5.42 -3.39
CA THR A 240 -13.64 -6.37 -4.30
C THR A 240 -13.63 -5.89 -5.76
N ALA A 241 -13.88 -4.60 -5.98
CA ALA A 241 -13.79 -3.99 -7.31
C ALA A 241 -12.35 -4.00 -7.83
N PHE A 242 -11.37 -3.73 -6.97
CA PHE A 242 -9.95 -3.80 -7.33
C PHE A 242 -9.51 -5.21 -7.69
N GLU A 243 -9.94 -6.25 -6.96
CA GLU A 243 -9.65 -7.65 -7.28
C GLU A 243 -10.24 -8.05 -8.62
N THR A 244 -11.46 -7.60 -8.91
CA THR A 244 -12.09 -7.81 -10.22
C THR A 244 -11.30 -7.10 -11.32
N ALA A 245 -10.88 -5.85 -11.10
CA ALA A 245 -10.11 -5.07 -12.06
C ALA A 245 -8.68 -5.61 -12.28
N SER A 246 -8.10 -6.24 -11.25
CA SER A 246 -6.75 -6.82 -11.27
C SER A 246 -6.71 -8.31 -11.65
N ALA A 247 -7.87 -8.95 -11.82
CA ALA A 247 -7.97 -10.32 -12.28
C ALA A 247 -7.19 -10.55 -13.58
N GLU A 248 -6.62 -11.76 -13.68
CA GLU A 248 -5.79 -12.21 -14.81
C GLU A 248 -6.59 -13.00 -15.87
N ASP A 249 -7.92 -12.93 -15.81
CA ASP A 249 -8.76 -13.50 -16.85
C ASP A 249 -8.70 -12.68 -18.16
N ALA A 250 -8.99 -13.33 -19.29
CA ALA A 250 -8.86 -12.72 -20.60
C ALA A 250 -9.77 -11.48 -20.79
N ALA A 251 -10.94 -11.43 -20.14
CA ALA A 251 -11.86 -10.31 -20.28
C ALA A 251 -11.33 -9.09 -19.52
N SER A 252 -10.92 -9.27 -18.26
CA SER A 252 -10.32 -8.21 -17.42
C SER A 252 -9.02 -7.67 -18.03
N GLN A 253 -8.15 -8.55 -18.54
CA GLN A 253 -6.94 -8.13 -19.25
C GLN A 253 -7.26 -7.32 -20.52
N SER A 254 -8.28 -7.72 -21.30
CA SER A 254 -8.66 -7.01 -22.53
C SER A 254 -9.22 -5.63 -22.23
N LEU A 255 -10.10 -5.52 -21.23
CA LEU A 255 -10.62 -4.26 -20.72
C LEU A 255 -9.47 -3.34 -20.27
N ARG A 256 -8.58 -3.86 -19.43
CA ARG A 256 -7.43 -3.12 -18.87
C ARG A 256 -6.49 -2.62 -19.95
N LYS A 257 -6.20 -3.41 -20.99
CA LYS A 257 -5.38 -2.98 -22.15
C LYS A 257 -6.00 -1.81 -22.91
N VAL A 258 -7.32 -1.85 -23.15
CA VAL A 258 -8.01 -0.73 -23.83
C VAL A 258 -7.97 0.53 -22.97
N VAL A 259 -8.22 0.40 -21.67
CA VAL A 259 -8.13 1.52 -20.72
C VAL A 259 -6.72 2.10 -20.70
N GLN A 260 -5.68 1.27 -20.53
CA GLN A 260 -4.28 1.71 -20.54
C GLN A 260 -3.90 2.42 -21.83
N ALA A 261 -4.31 1.91 -23.00
CA ALA A 261 -4.06 2.55 -24.28
C ALA A 261 -4.73 3.94 -24.39
N CYS A 262 -5.96 4.07 -23.89
CA CYS A 262 -6.66 5.35 -23.82
C CYS A 262 -5.97 6.33 -22.86
N LEU A 263 -5.54 5.86 -21.69
CA LEU A 263 -4.84 6.68 -20.70
C LEU A 263 -3.47 7.14 -21.21
N LEU A 264 -2.68 6.28 -21.88
CA LEU A 264 -1.41 6.66 -22.49
C LEU A 264 -1.56 7.85 -23.45
N LYS A 265 -2.64 7.87 -24.23
CA LYS A 265 -2.94 8.99 -25.13
C LYS A 265 -3.43 10.23 -24.37
N GLY A 266 -4.38 10.04 -23.45
CA GLY A 266 -5.02 11.13 -22.70
C GLY A 266 -4.13 11.81 -21.67
N LEU A 267 -3.10 11.12 -21.19
CA LEU A 267 -2.15 11.57 -20.17
C LEU A 267 -0.77 11.92 -20.76
N SER A 268 -0.66 12.01 -22.09
CA SER A 268 0.60 12.30 -22.79
C SER A 268 1.24 13.65 -22.45
N PHE A 269 0.50 14.55 -21.77
CA PHE A 269 1.01 15.81 -21.26
C PHE A 269 1.80 15.68 -19.94
N LEU A 270 1.71 14.53 -19.26
CA LEU A 270 2.44 14.27 -18.02
C LEU A 270 3.90 13.90 -18.31
N PRO A 271 4.84 14.19 -17.38
CA PRO A 271 6.20 13.67 -17.47
C PRO A 271 6.22 12.13 -17.56
N GLY A 272 7.09 11.58 -18.41
CA GLY A 272 7.14 10.14 -18.69
C GLY A 272 7.38 9.27 -17.45
N GLU A 273 8.23 9.72 -16.53
CA GLU A 273 8.50 9.02 -15.26
C GLU A 273 7.26 8.94 -14.35
N LEU A 274 6.52 10.05 -14.24
CA LEU A 274 5.28 10.11 -13.46
C LEU A 274 4.19 9.22 -14.07
N LEU A 275 4.05 9.27 -15.40
CA LEU A 275 3.09 8.43 -16.11
C LEU A 275 3.42 6.94 -15.92
N LEU A 276 4.68 6.54 -16.13
CA LEU A 276 5.10 5.15 -16.00
C LEU A 276 4.90 4.62 -14.57
N ALA A 277 5.18 5.44 -13.56
CA ALA A 277 5.05 5.05 -12.15
C ALA A 277 3.60 4.81 -11.70
N HIS A 278 2.61 5.42 -12.35
CA HIS A 278 1.22 5.39 -11.89
C HIS A 278 0.22 4.84 -12.92
N LEU A 279 0.61 4.62 -14.18
CA LEU A 279 -0.29 4.21 -15.25
C LEU A 279 -1.06 2.92 -14.92
N GLU A 280 -0.36 1.93 -14.37
CA GLU A 280 -0.97 0.65 -14.02
C GLU A 280 -2.00 0.81 -12.89
N SER A 281 -1.59 1.44 -11.79
CA SER A 281 -2.46 1.77 -10.66
C SER A 281 -3.68 2.61 -11.06
N ALA A 282 -3.48 3.62 -11.89
CA ALA A 282 -4.57 4.44 -12.43
C ALA A 282 -5.50 3.64 -13.34
N ALA A 283 -4.97 2.73 -14.16
CA ALA A 283 -5.77 1.87 -15.00
C ALA A 283 -6.64 0.90 -14.19
N PHE A 284 -6.12 0.31 -13.11
CA PHE A 284 -6.92 -0.51 -12.19
C PHE A 284 -8.06 0.30 -11.59
N ILE A 285 -7.77 1.51 -11.09
CA ILE A 285 -8.79 2.37 -10.48
C ILE A 285 -9.84 2.81 -11.50
N VAL A 286 -9.46 3.11 -12.75
CA VAL A 286 -10.44 3.36 -13.83
C VAL A 286 -11.30 2.13 -14.12
N CYS A 287 -10.72 0.92 -14.08
CA CYS A 287 -11.46 -0.32 -14.31
C CYS A 287 -12.47 -0.67 -13.20
N MET A 288 -12.34 -0.07 -12.01
CA MET A 288 -13.34 -0.17 -10.94
C MET A 288 -14.61 0.63 -11.23
N ASP A 289 -14.55 1.63 -12.12
CA ASP A 289 -15.68 2.48 -12.47
C ASP A 289 -16.43 1.97 -13.72
N PRO A 290 -17.78 2.07 -13.77
CA PRO A 290 -18.57 1.66 -14.94
C PRO A 290 -18.17 2.33 -16.27
N VAL A 291 -17.49 3.47 -16.24
CA VAL A 291 -16.96 4.14 -17.43
C VAL A 291 -15.99 3.25 -18.21
N ALA A 292 -15.23 2.38 -17.54
CA ALA A 292 -14.28 1.50 -18.20
C ALA A 292 -14.99 0.52 -19.14
N GLN A 293 -16.07 -0.11 -18.68
CA GLN A 293 -16.86 -1.02 -19.52
C GLN A 293 -17.52 -0.27 -20.70
N SER A 294 -18.06 0.91 -20.44
CA SER A 294 -18.68 1.75 -21.47
C SER A 294 -17.66 2.15 -22.54
N LEU A 295 -16.46 2.57 -22.12
CA LEU A 295 -15.34 2.90 -23.00
C LEU A 295 -14.90 1.69 -23.83
N TYR A 296 -14.80 0.52 -23.20
CA TYR A 296 -14.42 -0.72 -23.87
C TYR A 296 -15.41 -1.10 -24.98
N ARG A 297 -16.72 -1.10 -24.67
CA ARG A 297 -17.77 -1.38 -25.65
C ARG A 297 -17.80 -0.35 -26.78
N ALA A 298 -17.64 0.94 -26.48
CA ALA A 298 -17.52 1.99 -27.50
C ALA A 298 -16.31 1.79 -28.43
N MET A 299 -15.17 1.38 -27.87
CA MET A 299 -13.96 1.08 -28.65
C MET A 299 -14.11 -0.17 -29.51
N GLN A 300 -14.77 -1.21 -28.99
CA GLN A 300 -15.11 -2.41 -29.77
C GLN A 300 -16.05 -2.09 -30.93
N ALA A 301 -17.13 -1.34 -30.69
CA ALA A 301 -18.07 -0.92 -31.72
C ALA A 301 -17.37 -0.12 -32.83
N ARG A 302 -16.47 0.80 -32.45
CA ARG A 302 -15.64 1.54 -33.41
C ARG A 302 -14.74 0.62 -34.24
N ALA A 303 -14.12 -0.38 -33.61
CA ALA A 303 -13.25 -1.32 -34.31
C ALA A 303 -14.03 -2.27 -35.25
N SER A 304 -15.25 -2.64 -34.89
CA SER A 304 -16.13 -3.50 -35.70
C SER A 304 -16.98 -2.73 -36.72
N GLY A 305 -16.89 -1.39 -36.77
CA GLY A 305 -17.69 -0.55 -37.65
C GLY A 305 -19.18 -0.47 -37.27
N GLN A 306 -19.53 -0.89 -36.05
CA GLN A 306 -20.90 -0.85 -35.53
C GLN A 306 -21.22 0.47 -34.83
N PRO A 307 -22.50 0.91 -34.83
CA PRO A 307 -22.89 2.09 -34.07
C PRO A 307 -22.71 1.85 -32.57
N ALA A 308 -22.07 2.80 -31.88
CA ALA A 308 -21.94 2.74 -30.44
C ALA A 308 -23.32 2.90 -29.78
N GLN A 309 -23.69 1.95 -28.92
CA GLN A 309 -24.95 1.97 -28.15
C GLN A 309 -24.79 2.64 -26.78
N GLU A 310 -23.65 3.28 -26.53
CA GLU A 310 -23.33 3.90 -25.26
C GLU A 310 -24.06 5.23 -25.06
N LYS A 311 -24.44 5.51 -23.81
CA LYS A 311 -25.11 6.76 -23.42
C LYS A 311 -24.31 8.01 -23.79
N TYR A 312 -22.99 7.90 -23.77
CA TYR A 312 -22.07 9.00 -24.03
C TYR A 312 -21.19 8.71 -25.26
N PRO A 313 -20.85 9.74 -26.04
CA PRO A 313 -19.96 9.58 -27.18
C PRO A 313 -18.55 9.21 -26.72
N LEU A 314 -17.84 8.43 -27.56
CA LEU A 314 -16.50 7.92 -27.25
C LEU A 314 -15.50 8.99 -26.75
N PRO A 315 -15.40 10.20 -27.34
CA PRO A 315 -14.50 11.23 -26.82
C PRO A 315 -14.78 11.61 -25.37
N PHE A 316 -16.05 11.70 -24.98
CA PHE A 316 -16.42 12.05 -23.61
C PHE A 316 -16.17 10.91 -22.63
N LEU A 317 -16.35 9.64 -23.05
CA LEU A 317 -15.96 8.47 -22.26
C LEU A 317 -14.44 8.46 -22.00
N MET A 318 -13.64 8.83 -23.01
CA MET A 318 -12.19 8.99 -22.84
C MET A 318 -11.84 10.10 -21.85
N GLU A 319 -12.51 11.26 -21.95
CA GLU A 319 -12.31 12.37 -20.99
C GLU A 319 -12.68 11.96 -19.56
N GLN A 320 -13.76 11.19 -19.36
CA GLN A 320 -14.16 10.68 -18.05
C GLN A 320 -13.12 9.70 -17.47
N ALA A 321 -12.60 8.78 -18.28
CA ALA A 321 -11.55 7.86 -17.86
C ALA A 321 -10.26 8.62 -17.48
N VAL A 322 -9.88 9.64 -18.25
CA VAL A 322 -8.73 10.51 -17.95
C VAL A 322 -8.95 11.30 -16.67
N ALA A 323 -10.14 11.90 -16.48
CA ALA A 323 -10.46 12.65 -15.28
C ALA A 323 -10.36 11.78 -14.02
N LEU A 324 -10.90 10.56 -14.08
CA LEU A 324 -10.82 9.59 -12.99
C LEU A 324 -9.37 9.18 -12.71
N ALA A 325 -8.59 8.86 -13.73
CA ALA A 325 -7.17 8.54 -13.60
C ALA A 325 -6.38 9.69 -12.94
N LEU A 326 -6.62 10.94 -13.34
CA LEU A 326 -5.92 12.10 -12.79
C LEU A 326 -6.24 12.33 -11.30
N GLY A 327 -7.50 12.14 -10.90
CA GLY A 327 -7.87 12.18 -9.49
C GLY A 327 -7.18 11.11 -8.66
N ALA A 328 -7.16 9.87 -9.17
CA ALA A 328 -6.47 8.76 -8.52
C ALA A 328 -4.95 9.03 -8.42
N MET A 329 -4.31 9.44 -9.52
CA MET A 329 -2.87 9.74 -9.55
C MET A 329 -2.48 10.83 -8.56
N LEU A 330 -3.31 11.86 -8.37
CA LEU A 330 -3.01 12.94 -7.43
C LEU A 330 -2.96 12.42 -5.98
N VAL A 331 -3.96 11.63 -5.56
CA VAL A 331 -3.99 11.02 -4.22
C VAL A 331 -2.82 10.05 -4.04
N LEU A 332 -2.57 9.17 -5.00
CA LEU A 332 -1.49 8.19 -4.91
C LEU A 332 -0.11 8.84 -4.84
N SER A 333 0.12 9.89 -5.64
CA SER A 333 1.40 10.62 -5.63
C SER A 333 1.60 11.34 -4.30
N GLN A 334 0.56 12.04 -3.82
CA GLN A 334 0.61 12.75 -2.55
C GLN A 334 0.78 11.82 -1.35
N ALA A 335 0.04 10.71 -1.30
CA ALA A 335 0.18 9.70 -0.25
C ALA A 335 1.60 9.12 -0.24
N ARG A 336 2.18 8.82 -1.41
CA ARG A 336 3.55 8.32 -1.55
C ARG A 336 4.58 9.35 -1.09
N GLU A 337 4.44 10.62 -1.47
CA GLU A 337 5.33 11.70 -1.04
C GLU A 337 5.30 11.88 0.48
N HIS A 338 4.10 11.92 1.07
CA HIS A 338 3.93 12.03 2.52
C HIS A 338 4.49 10.81 3.27
N PHE A 339 4.28 9.60 2.73
CA PHE A 339 4.84 8.37 3.28
C PHE A 339 6.37 8.38 3.25
N LEU A 340 6.98 8.71 2.11
CA LEU A 340 8.44 8.81 2.01
C LEU A 340 9.00 9.93 2.91
N ALA A 341 8.30 11.05 3.04
CA ALA A 341 8.69 12.14 3.93
C ALA A 341 8.57 11.77 5.42
N ALA A 342 7.72 10.80 5.78
CA ALA A 342 7.63 10.29 7.15
C ALA A 342 8.81 9.37 7.52
N LEU A 343 9.48 8.78 6.53
CA LEU A 343 10.63 7.87 6.70
C LEU A 343 11.97 8.61 6.84
N CYS A 344 11.99 9.76 7.53
CA CYS A 344 13.15 10.65 7.58
C CYS A 344 14.39 10.07 8.29
N SER A 345 14.24 8.98 9.04
CA SER A 345 15.34 8.26 9.69
C SER A 345 16.09 7.30 8.75
N LEU A 346 15.52 6.97 7.60
CA LEU A 346 16.15 6.07 6.63
C LEU A 346 17.23 6.77 5.81
N ARG A 347 18.25 5.99 5.40
CA ARG A 347 19.30 6.46 4.49
C ARG A 347 18.75 6.63 3.07
N CYS A 348 19.45 7.38 2.22
CA CYS A 348 19.01 7.62 0.84
C CYS A 348 18.82 6.32 0.03
N ASP A 349 19.72 5.34 0.17
CA ASP A 349 19.61 4.03 -0.49
C ASP A 349 18.41 3.22 0.00
N GLU A 350 18.07 3.33 1.28
CA GLU A 350 16.89 2.70 1.88
C GLU A 350 15.59 3.36 1.40
N LEU A 351 15.57 4.70 1.29
CA LEU A 351 14.45 5.45 0.73
C LEU A 351 14.20 5.13 -0.75
N GLU A 352 15.26 4.95 -1.54
CA GLU A 352 15.15 4.53 -2.94
C GLU A 352 14.56 3.12 -3.07
N ALA A 353 14.96 2.19 -2.19
CA ALA A 353 14.39 0.85 -2.14
C ALA A 353 12.89 0.89 -1.79
N VAL A 354 12.48 1.64 -0.75
CA VAL A 354 11.07 1.82 -0.39
C VAL A 354 10.30 2.44 -1.56
N ARG A 355 10.87 3.47 -2.21
CA ARG A 355 10.26 4.11 -3.38
C ARG A 355 10.01 3.14 -4.53
N SER A 356 10.89 2.16 -4.73
CA SER A 356 10.70 1.11 -5.74
C SER A 356 9.66 0.07 -5.33
N LEU A 357 9.58 -0.28 -4.05
CA LEU A 357 8.64 -1.29 -3.53
C LEU A 357 7.21 -0.75 -3.42
N ALA A 358 7.04 0.51 -3.04
CA ALA A 358 5.75 1.16 -2.81
C ALA A 358 5.00 1.61 -4.09
N GLN A 359 5.28 0.99 -5.24
CA GLN A 359 4.58 1.30 -6.50
C GLN A 359 3.29 0.49 -6.67
N GLY A 360 3.25 -0.72 -6.11
CA GLY A 360 2.09 -1.61 -6.20
C GLY A 360 1.01 -1.25 -5.19
N LEU A 361 -0.26 -1.35 -5.60
CA LEU A 361 -1.43 -1.17 -4.74
C LEU A 361 -1.91 -2.47 -4.08
N SER A 362 -1.34 -3.62 -4.46
CA SER A 362 -1.76 -4.92 -3.93
C SER A 362 -1.28 -5.14 -2.49
N ILE A 363 -1.99 -6.00 -1.76
CA ILE A 363 -1.62 -6.36 -0.39
C ILE A 363 -0.21 -6.95 -0.31
N GLU A 364 0.19 -7.77 -1.29
CA GLU A 364 1.53 -8.38 -1.35
C GLU A 364 2.62 -7.33 -1.56
N SER A 365 2.30 -6.24 -2.26
CA SER A 365 3.22 -5.12 -2.46
C SER A 365 3.43 -4.36 -1.15
N LEU A 366 2.34 -4.12 -0.41
CA LEU A 366 2.40 -3.48 0.91
C LEU A 366 3.11 -4.34 1.95
N GLU A 367 2.91 -5.66 1.95
CA GLU A 367 3.63 -6.60 2.82
C GLU A 367 5.14 -6.53 2.61
N ARG A 368 5.60 -6.45 1.35
CA ARG A 368 7.03 -6.29 1.05
C ARG A 368 7.58 -4.98 1.62
N VAL A 369 6.81 -3.89 1.53
CA VAL A 369 7.20 -2.61 2.13
C VAL A 369 7.25 -2.71 3.65
N LEU A 370 6.24 -3.30 4.29
CA LEU A 370 6.18 -3.51 5.74
C LEU A 370 7.40 -4.25 6.26
N PHE A 371 7.70 -5.43 5.71
CA PHE A 371 8.85 -6.22 6.15
C PHE A 371 10.18 -5.52 5.87
N TYR A 372 10.29 -4.78 4.78
CA TYR A 372 11.48 -3.97 4.51
C TYR A 372 11.68 -2.86 5.56
N LEU A 373 10.58 -2.20 5.99
CA LEU A 373 10.63 -1.18 7.03
C LEU A 373 10.97 -1.77 8.39
N LEU A 374 10.39 -2.93 8.76
CA LEU A 374 10.73 -3.65 9.97
C LEU A 374 12.21 -4.06 9.98
N GLU A 375 12.72 -4.62 8.88
CA GLU A 375 14.14 -4.98 8.72
C GLU A 375 15.03 -3.73 8.87
N SER A 376 14.68 -2.63 8.21
CA SER A 376 15.46 -1.39 8.23
C SER A 376 15.46 -0.74 9.61
N SER A 377 14.31 -0.71 10.28
CA SER A 377 14.16 -0.23 11.66
C SER A 377 15.02 -1.04 12.63
N PHE A 378 15.04 -2.37 12.49
CA PHE A 378 15.88 -3.23 13.33
C PHE A 378 17.38 -2.99 13.11
N VAL A 379 17.81 -2.83 11.86
CA VAL A 379 19.20 -2.44 11.55
C VAL A 379 19.53 -1.07 12.15
N GLY A 380 18.61 -0.11 12.05
CA GLY A 380 18.72 1.21 12.66
C GLY A 380 18.94 1.11 14.17
N LEU A 381 18.09 0.36 14.87
CA LEU A 381 18.19 0.12 16.31
C LEU A 381 19.57 -0.47 16.69
N LEU A 382 20.04 -1.49 15.97
CA LEU A 382 21.34 -2.11 16.24
C LEU A 382 22.52 -1.16 16.00
N ARG A 383 22.43 -0.29 14.97
CA ARG A 383 23.44 0.72 14.67
C ARG A 383 23.44 1.83 15.72
N ASP A 384 22.27 2.27 16.16
CA ASP A 384 22.13 3.34 17.15
C ASP A 384 22.74 2.95 18.49
N ARG A 385 22.61 1.68 18.90
CA ARG A 385 23.28 1.15 20.11
C ARG A 385 24.81 1.19 20.03
N ALA A 386 25.40 1.24 18.84
CA ALA A 386 26.85 1.35 18.64
C ALA A 386 27.28 2.69 18.01
N ARG A 387 26.42 3.72 18.02
CA ARG A 387 26.69 5.02 17.39
C ARG A 387 28.03 5.62 17.83
N ASP A 388 28.33 5.55 19.13
CA ASP A 388 29.57 6.10 19.72
C ASP A 388 30.83 5.23 19.48
N GLU A 389 30.67 4.04 18.91
CA GLU A 389 31.77 3.08 18.73
C GLU A 389 32.41 3.16 17.33
N GLY A 390 31.76 3.87 16.40
CA GLY A 390 32.25 4.06 15.04
C GLY A 390 32.57 2.74 14.34
N ALA A 391 33.74 2.65 13.71
CA ALA A 391 34.14 1.51 12.89
C ALA A 391 34.46 0.21 13.67
N LYS A 392 34.40 0.22 15.01
CA LYS A 392 34.63 -0.99 15.82
C LYS A 392 33.50 -2.01 15.68
N VAL A 393 32.30 -1.53 15.38
CA VAL A 393 31.09 -2.34 15.27
C VAL A 393 30.50 -2.15 13.88
N SER A 394 30.13 -3.25 13.23
CA SER A 394 29.38 -3.20 11.98
C SER A 394 28.19 -4.15 12.05
N VAL A 395 27.06 -3.73 11.46
CA VAL A 395 25.85 -4.53 11.39
C VAL A 395 25.74 -5.11 9.97
N ARG A 396 25.59 -6.42 9.85
CA ARG A 396 25.42 -7.14 8.58
C ARG A 396 24.11 -7.92 8.60
N SER A 397 23.43 -8.00 7.47
CA SER A 397 22.27 -8.87 7.29
C SER A 397 22.63 -10.07 6.41
N ILE A 398 22.13 -11.24 6.78
CA ILE A 398 22.23 -12.47 5.99
C ILE A 398 20.80 -12.92 5.70
N ALA A 399 20.55 -13.29 4.45
CA ALA A 399 19.27 -13.81 4.01
C ALA A 399 19.43 -15.22 3.43
N ALA A 400 18.52 -16.11 3.78
CA ALA A 400 18.40 -17.43 3.20
C ALA A 400 16.92 -17.72 2.93
N ARG A 401 16.60 -18.35 1.80
CA ARG A 401 15.22 -18.76 1.52
C ARG A 401 14.90 -20.08 2.21
N ARG A 402 13.69 -20.17 2.77
CA ARG A 402 13.21 -21.37 3.47
C ARG A 402 11.99 -21.98 2.79
N SER A 403 11.87 -23.29 2.84
CA SER A 403 10.71 -24.03 2.36
C SER A 403 10.23 -25.01 3.42
N LEU A 404 8.91 -25.16 3.53
CA LEU A 404 8.32 -26.17 4.41
C LEU A 404 8.71 -27.58 3.94
N VAL A 405 9.06 -28.45 4.90
CA VAL A 405 9.42 -29.84 4.63
C VAL A 405 8.35 -30.57 3.80
N PRO A 406 7.03 -30.48 4.12
CA PRO A 406 5.99 -31.12 3.32
C PRO A 406 5.95 -30.65 1.86
N ALA A 407 6.19 -29.36 1.61
CA ALA A 407 6.18 -28.80 0.26
C ALA A 407 7.38 -29.31 -0.58
N VAL A 408 8.54 -29.48 0.05
CA VAL A 408 9.72 -30.09 -0.61
C VAL A 408 9.52 -31.59 -0.82
N GLU A 409 8.86 -32.28 0.10
CA GLU A 409 8.57 -33.72 -0.01
C GLU A 409 7.56 -34.04 -1.11
N ALA A 410 6.60 -33.15 -1.36
CA ALA A 410 5.66 -33.26 -2.49
C ALA A 410 6.39 -33.34 -3.85
N LEU A 411 7.58 -32.74 -3.98
CA LEU A 411 8.39 -32.81 -5.20
C LEU A 411 8.93 -34.21 -5.51
N ALA A 412 8.87 -35.16 -4.57
CA ALA A 412 9.25 -36.55 -4.84
C ALA A 412 8.42 -37.14 -6.00
N SER A 413 7.15 -36.75 -6.11
CA SER A 413 6.26 -37.11 -7.22
C SER A 413 6.74 -36.63 -8.59
N SER A 414 7.55 -35.56 -8.61
CA SER A 414 8.15 -34.97 -9.81
C SER A 414 9.60 -35.40 -10.04
N GLY A 415 10.09 -36.44 -9.33
CA GLY A 415 11.44 -36.99 -9.53
C GLY A 415 12.52 -36.46 -8.57
N LEU A 416 12.14 -35.78 -7.47
CA LEU A 416 13.12 -35.35 -6.46
C LEU A 416 13.60 -36.53 -5.61
N SER A 417 14.85 -36.96 -5.83
CA SER A 417 15.49 -37.98 -4.99
C SER A 417 16.07 -37.39 -3.70
N ARG A 418 16.32 -38.23 -2.69
CA ARG A 418 16.95 -37.83 -1.41
C ARG A 418 18.31 -37.14 -1.62
N ILE A 419 19.10 -37.64 -2.58
CA ILE A 419 20.40 -37.06 -2.93
C ILE A 419 20.21 -35.66 -3.52
N ARG A 420 19.34 -35.51 -4.51
CA ARG A 420 19.02 -34.21 -5.13
C ARG A 420 18.48 -33.22 -4.07
N LYS A 421 17.60 -33.66 -3.17
CA LYS A 421 17.11 -32.87 -2.01
C LYS A 421 18.28 -32.34 -1.17
N SER A 422 19.21 -33.22 -0.77
CA SER A 422 20.36 -32.82 0.06
C SER A 422 21.36 -31.88 -0.64
N GLN A 423 21.37 -31.81 -1.96
CA GLN A 423 22.23 -30.89 -2.72
C GLN A 423 21.62 -29.49 -2.81
N ILE A 424 20.29 -29.40 -2.90
CA ILE A 424 19.58 -28.13 -3.08
C ILE A 424 19.25 -27.49 -1.72
N TRP A 425 18.93 -28.30 -0.71
CA TRP A 425 18.53 -27.84 0.62
C TRP A 425 19.45 -28.35 1.74
N THR A 426 19.42 -27.63 2.86
CA THR A 426 19.94 -28.05 4.17
C THR A 426 18.86 -27.88 5.22
N GLN A 427 18.94 -28.64 6.31
CA GLN A 427 18.01 -28.47 7.44
C GLN A 427 18.15 -27.06 8.04
N ASP A 428 17.02 -26.40 8.33
CA ASP A 428 17.06 -25.18 9.11
C ASP A 428 17.34 -25.56 10.60
N PRO A 429 18.46 -25.09 11.19
CA PRO A 429 18.82 -25.45 12.57
C PRO A 429 17.89 -24.84 13.62
N THR A 430 17.11 -23.83 13.26
CA THR A 430 16.22 -23.07 14.16
C THR A 430 14.75 -23.43 13.96
N ARG A 431 14.39 -24.09 12.84
CA ARG A 431 13.02 -24.58 12.57
C ARG A 431 13.05 -25.99 11.95
N PRO A 432 12.71 -27.05 12.71
CA PRO A 432 12.83 -28.44 12.25
C PRO A 432 11.88 -28.78 11.09
N ASP A 433 10.76 -28.07 10.96
CA ASP A 433 9.75 -28.19 9.91
C ASP A 433 10.15 -27.49 8.59
N MET A 434 11.32 -26.83 8.55
CA MET A 434 11.77 -26.05 7.40
C MET A 434 13.15 -26.45 6.89
N LEU A 435 13.36 -26.24 5.59
CA LEU A 435 14.61 -26.45 4.89
C LEU A 435 15.10 -25.14 4.28
N LEU A 436 16.39 -24.84 4.44
CA LEU A 436 17.03 -23.70 3.79
C LEU A 436 17.58 -24.11 2.44
N PHE A 437 17.32 -23.30 1.42
CA PHE A 437 18.04 -23.47 0.17
C PHE A 437 19.52 -23.09 0.33
N LYS A 438 20.40 -23.84 -0.35
CA LYS A 438 21.85 -23.56 -0.35
C LYS A 438 22.26 -22.46 -1.31
N THR A 439 21.47 -22.21 -2.35
CA THR A 439 21.69 -21.15 -3.34
C THR A 439 21.22 -19.81 -2.77
N LYS A 440 21.81 -18.70 -3.24
CA LYS A 440 21.47 -17.34 -2.77
C LYS A 440 20.64 -16.55 -3.77
N ASN A 441 20.71 -16.89 -5.06
CA ASN A 441 20.01 -16.17 -6.11
C ASN A 441 19.46 -17.13 -7.19
N PRO A 442 18.51 -16.66 -8.05
CA PRO A 442 17.88 -17.49 -9.07
C PRO A 442 18.87 -18.06 -10.11
N GLN A 443 19.95 -17.34 -10.40
CA GLN A 443 20.98 -17.77 -11.36
C GLN A 443 21.76 -18.96 -10.82
N GLN A 444 22.17 -18.91 -9.54
CA GLN A 444 22.82 -20.02 -8.83
C GLN A 444 21.89 -21.23 -8.74
N LEU A 445 20.60 -21.02 -8.48
CA LEU A 445 19.62 -22.10 -8.49
C LEU A 445 19.50 -22.74 -9.87
N THR A 446 19.40 -21.94 -10.92
CA THR A 446 19.33 -22.43 -12.31
C THR A 446 20.56 -23.23 -12.69
N ALA A 447 21.76 -22.70 -12.39
CA ALA A 447 23.01 -23.40 -12.64
C ALA A 447 23.10 -24.73 -11.86
N LEU A 448 22.69 -24.75 -10.59
CA LEU A 448 22.67 -25.97 -9.79
C LEU A 448 21.70 -27.01 -10.37
N MET A 449 20.50 -26.60 -10.79
CA MET A 449 19.53 -27.51 -11.41
C MET A 449 20.02 -28.08 -12.75
N GLN A 450 20.78 -27.30 -13.53
CA GLN A 450 21.43 -27.78 -14.76
C GLN A 450 22.51 -28.80 -14.46
N VAL A 451 23.37 -28.55 -13.46
CA VAL A 451 24.41 -29.49 -13.03
C VAL A 451 23.81 -30.80 -12.51
N LEU A 452 22.70 -30.73 -11.79
CA LEU A 452 21.96 -31.90 -11.29
C LEU A 452 21.14 -32.62 -12.37
N GLN A 453 21.11 -32.09 -13.60
CA GLN A 453 20.35 -32.62 -14.75
C GLN A 453 18.89 -32.89 -14.38
N LEU A 454 18.23 -31.91 -13.77
CA LEU A 454 16.82 -32.05 -13.38
C LEU A 454 15.90 -31.95 -14.59
N GLU A 455 14.81 -32.71 -14.56
CA GLU A 455 13.77 -32.71 -15.56
C GLU A 455 12.99 -31.38 -15.52
N GLU A 456 12.49 -30.89 -16.67
CA GLU A 456 11.82 -29.58 -16.78
C GLU A 456 10.65 -29.39 -15.78
N PRO A 457 9.76 -30.38 -15.55
CA PRO A 457 8.67 -30.23 -14.58
C PRO A 457 9.19 -30.01 -13.15
N LEU A 458 10.27 -30.72 -12.78
CA LEU A 458 10.91 -30.57 -11.47
C LEU A 458 11.59 -29.21 -11.34
N GLN A 459 12.25 -28.73 -12.40
CA GLN A 459 12.83 -27.39 -12.40
C GLN A 459 11.77 -26.31 -12.21
N ALA A 460 10.64 -26.41 -12.91
CA ALA A 460 9.53 -25.46 -12.79
C ALA A 460 8.95 -25.45 -11.36
N ALA A 461 8.74 -26.63 -10.77
CA ALA A 461 8.23 -26.74 -9.41
C ALA A 461 9.22 -26.19 -8.36
N ILE A 462 10.52 -26.43 -8.52
CA ILE A 462 11.57 -25.88 -7.65
C ILE A 462 11.68 -24.35 -7.79
N ARG A 463 11.59 -23.80 -9.01
CA ARG A 463 11.57 -22.34 -9.22
C ARG A 463 10.35 -21.72 -8.55
N THR A 464 9.18 -22.32 -8.70
CA THR A 464 7.95 -21.87 -8.05
C THR A 464 8.09 -21.85 -6.53
N LEU A 465 8.67 -22.91 -5.95
CA LEU A 465 8.97 -22.98 -4.51
C LEU A 465 9.98 -21.92 -4.08
N TRP A 466 11.04 -21.69 -4.87
CA TRP A 466 12.04 -20.67 -4.59
C TRP A 466 11.46 -19.25 -4.63
N ASP A 467 10.67 -18.94 -5.64
CA ASP A 467 10.09 -17.60 -5.83
C ASP A 467 9.13 -17.26 -4.70
N LYS A 468 8.35 -18.24 -4.23
CA LYS A 468 7.41 -18.11 -3.11
C LYS A 468 8.02 -18.35 -1.73
N ALA A 469 9.27 -18.80 -1.65
CA ALA A 469 9.90 -19.16 -0.38
C ALA A 469 10.10 -17.91 0.50
N PRO A 470 9.60 -17.91 1.75
CA PRO A 470 9.89 -16.84 2.68
C PRO A 470 11.39 -16.72 2.96
N LEU A 471 11.81 -15.53 3.35
CA LEU A 471 13.19 -15.26 3.72
C LEU A 471 13.36 -15.44 5.22
N ARG A 472 14.33 -16.27 5.61
CA ARG A 472 14.96 -16.18 6.92
C ARG A 472 15.98 -15.04 6.87
N ARG A 473 15.90 -14.14 7.85
CA ARG A 473 16.85 -13.05 8.04
C ARG A 473 17.59 -13.24 9.36
N ASP A 474 18.92 -13.16 9.27
CA ASP A 474 19.78 -13.08 10.44
C ASP A 474 20.52 -11.75 10.42
N PHE A 475 20.59 -11.10 11.58
CA PHE A 475 21.34 -9.86 11.77
C PHE A 475 22.56 -10.14 12.62
N LEU A 476 23.73 -9.81 12.08
CA LEU A 476 25.02 -9.99 12.72
C LEU A 476 25.57 -8.64 13.17
N VAL A 477 25.77 -8.49 14.46
CA VAL A 477 26.62 -7.43 15.02
C VAL A 477 28.04 -7.97 15.07
N VAL A 478 28.92 -7.37 14.28
CA VAL A 478 30.32 -7.74 14.13
C VAL A 478 31.19 -6.75 14.88
N ILE A 479 31.86 -7.21 15.94
CA ILE A 479 32.80 -6.44 16.74
C ILE A 479 34.22 -6.80 16.31
N ASP A 480 34.97 -5.84 15.76
CA ASP A 480 36.37 -6.02 15.38
C ASP A 480 37.30 -5.83 16.60
N LEU A 481 37.88 -6.92 17.09
CA LEU A 481 38.77 -6.92 18.24
C LEU A 481 40.06 -6.13 17.99
N THR A 482 40.51 -6.03 16.73
CA THR A 482 41.70 -5.26 16.35
C THR A 482 41.44 -3.78 16.53
N GLN A 483 40.27 -3.31 16.09
CA GLN A 483 39.87 -1.91 16.25
C GLN A 483 39.61 -1.56 17.71
N VAL A 484 39.00 -2.48 18.46
CA VAL A 484 38.84 -2.31 19.91
C VAL A 484 40.21 -2.19 20.59
N ALA A 485 41.15 -3.10 20.31
CA ALA A 485 42.49 -3.11 20.88
C ALA A 485 43.31 -1.83 20.61
N ARG A 486 43.07 -1.15 19.48
CA ARG A 486 43.71 0.14 19.17
C ARG A 486 43.22 1.30 20.03
N THR A 487 42.02 1.20 20.61
CA THR A 487 41.35 2.29 21.32
C THR A 487 41.29 2.10 22.84
N THR A 488 41.70 0.93 23.35
CA THR A 488 41.69 0.63 24.78
C THR A 488 42.81 -0.30 25.19
N GLN A 489 43.35 -0.09 26.39
CA GLN A 489 44.31 -1.01 27.00
C GLN A 489 43.62 -2.23 27.65
N ASN A 490 42.32 -2.12 27.97
CA ASN A 490 41.54 -3.18 28.58
C ASN A 490 40.45 -3.68 27.62
N ILE A 491 40.85 -4.57 26.70
CA ILE A 491 39.97 -5.15 25.68
C ILE A 491 38.80 -5.89 26.32
N LYS A 492 39.04 -6.61 27.42
CA LYS A 492 38.00 -7.40 28.09
C LYS A 492 36.89 -6.50 28.63
N ALA A 493 37.24 -5.44 29.35
CA ALA A 493 36.26 -4.49 29.88
C ALA A 493 35.48 -3.80 28.75
N LYS A 494 36.17 -3.37 27.68
CA LYS A 494 35.48 -2.73 26.56
C LYS A 494 34.58 -3.69 25.78
N LEU A 495 35.01 -4.95 25.61
CA LEU A 495 34.17 -5.98 25.00
C LEU A 495 32.94 -6.26 25.86
N THR A 496 33.08 -6.36 27.19
CA THR A 496 31.95 -6.49 28.11
C THR A 496 30.98 -5.32 27.98
N GLU A 497 31.48 -4.07 27.92
CA GLU A 497 30.65 -2.89 27.69
C GLU A 497 29.88 -3.01 26.36
N LEU A 498 30.56 -3.34 25.26
CA LEU A 498 29.92 -3.52 23.94
C LEU A 498 28.85 -4.61 23.96
N LEU A 499 29.15 -5.77 24.56
CA LEU A 499 28.19 -6.86 24.71
C LEU A 499 26.98 -6.44 25.56
N SER A 500 27.19 -5.66 26.62
CA SER A 500 26.08 -5.15 27.46
C SER A 500 25.16 -4.18 26.72
N LYS A 501 25.69 -3.37 25.78
CA LYS A 501 24.86 -2.51 24.92
C LYS A 501 23.88 -3.34 24.11
N TYR A 502 24.22 -4.59 23.78
CA TYR A 502 23.38 -5.53 23.04
C TYR A 502 22.59 -6.52 23.92
N GLY A 503 22.49 -6.28 25.23
CA GLY A 503 21.71 -7.13 26.15
C GLY A 503 22.36 -8.48 26.50
N VAL A 504 23.55 -8.78 25.98
CA VAL A 504 24.20 -10.11 26.11
C VAL A 504 24.58 -10.47 27.56
N LEU A 505 24.76 -9.48 28.43
CA LEU A 505 25.27 -9.68 29.79
C LEU A 505 24.24 -9.46 30.91
N GLN A 506 23.00 -9.06 30.58
CA GLN A 506 21.95 -8.90 31.60
C GLN A 506 21.58 -10.21 32.30
N GLN A 507 21.85 -11.37 31.68
CA GLN A 507 21.54 -12.69 32.24
C GLN A 507 22.58 -13.25 33.23
N GLN A 508 23.82 -12.75 33.27
CA GLN A 508 24.78 -13.25 34.28
C GLN A 508 24.47 -12.76 35.70
N ASN A 509 23.61 -11.75 35.85
CA ASN A 509 23.16 -11.22 37.14
C ASN A 509 21.74 -11.65 37.54
N ALA A 510 21.04 -12.44 36.70
CA ALA A 510 19.80 -13.08 37.10
C ALA A 510 20.16 -14.29 37.98
N ALA A 511 19.78 -14.23 39.26
CA ALA A 511 20.13 -15.23 40.26
C ALA A 511 19.85 -16.67 39.76
N PRO A 512 20.75 -17.64 40.01
CA PRO A 512 20.50 -19.03 39.65
C PRO A 512 19.28 -19.53 40.42
N VAL A 513 18.21 -19.87 39.71
CA VAL A 513 17.12 -20.65 40.29
C VAL A 513 17.70 -22.02 40.66
N PRO A 514 17.68 -22.43 41.94
CA PRO A 514 18.22 -23.71 42.33
C PRO A 514 17.43 -24.85 41.66
N PRO A 515 18.09 -25.91 41.20
CA PRO A 515 17.41 -27.05 40.60
C PRO A 515 16.66 -27.81 41.69
N GLY A 516 15.34 -27.59 41.82
CA GLY A 516 14.56 -28.34 42.81
C GLY A 516 13.19 -27.81 43.24
N SER A 517 12.46 -27.02 42.44
CA SER A 517 11.03 -26.82 42.68
C SER A 517 10.23 -27.30 41.47
N ALA A 518 9.85 -28.58 41.52
CA ALA A 518 8.83 -29.12 40.65
C ALA A 518 7.57 -28.25 40.75
N ALA A 519 7.11 -27.73 39.61
CA ALA A 519 5.79 -27.13 39.51
C ALA A 519 4.75 -28.20 39.87
N ALA A 520 4.03 -27.97 40.97
CA ALA A 520 2.81 -28.72 41.26
C ALA A 520 1.80 -28.42 40.14
N GLU A 521 1.22 -29.47 39.58
CA GLU A 521 0.08 -29.39 38.65
C GLU A 521 -1.04 -28.55 39.27
N PRO A 522 -1.65 -27.62 38.52
CA PRO A 522 -2.86 -26.98 38.97
C PRO A 522 -4.04 -27.94 38.76
N THR A 523 -4.56 -28.46 39.87
CA THR A 523 -5.90 -29.03 39.96
C THR A 523 -6.93 -28.00 39.55
N GLN A 524 -7.78 -28.38 38.59
CA GLN A 524 -9.02 -27.67 38.23
C GLN A 524 -9.93 -27.53 39.45
N PRO A 525 -10.70 -26.44 39.51
CA PRO A 525 -12.13 -26.59 39.31
C PRO A 525 -12.68 -25.85 38.08
#